data_AF-A0A161M3K4-F1
#
_entry.id   AF-A0A161M3K4-F1
#
_cell.length_a   1.000
_cell.length_b   1.000
_cell.length_c   1.000
_cell.angle_alpha   90.00
_cell.angle_beta   90.00
_cell.angle_gamma   90.00
#
_symmetry.space_group_name_H-M   'P 1'
#
loop_
_entity.id
_entity.type
_entity.pdbx_description
1 polymer ?
#
loop_
_entity_poly.entity_id
_entity_poly.type
_entity_poly.pdbx_seq_one_letter_code
_entity_poly.pdbx_strand_id
1 'polypeptide(L)'
;VLTKDDKRDFMAVFPDIVRDLTETNTPEINLLFSKILQYNVSGGKKIRGLTAVFSYRLLAPPEELTEENIRLSQILGWCIEMLQAFVIMCDDIEDNSETRRGRPCWYKLPEVGLRAISDALLVECGIYNLLKKYVSDRPCYVQLVELFHNATFKTVCGQSLDCNTA
;
A
#
# COMPACT_ATOMS: atom_id res chain seq x y z
N VAL A 1 -15.22 16.42 -4.33
CA VAL A 1 -15.42 16.10 -2.89
C VAL A 1 -15.46 14.59 -2.79
N LEU A 2 -14.59 13.96 -1.98
CA LEU A 2 -14.63 12.51 -1.76
C LEU A 2 -15.93 12.13 -1.06
N THR A 3 -16.71 11.23 -1.67
CA THR A 3 -17.99 10.79 -1.12
C THR A 3 -17.82 9.57 -0.22
N LYS A 4 -18.84 9.26 0.58
CA LYS A 4 -18.87 8.00 1.34
C LYS A 4 -18.89 6.78 0.42
N ASP A 5 -19.52 6.91 -0.75
CA ASP A 5 -19.57 5.86 -1.76
C ASP A 5 -18.18 5.61 -2.37
N ASP A 6 -17.40 6.65 -2.67
CA ASP A 6 -16.03 6.48 -3.18
C ASP A 6 -15.14 5.68 -2.22
N LYS A 7 -15.27 5.95 -0.91
CA LYS A 7 -14.53 5.19 0.10
C LYS A 7 -15.01 3.74 0.17
N ARG A 8 -16.32 3.50 0.11
CA ARG A 8 -16.87 2.14 0.10
C ARG A 8 -16.35 1.36 -1.11
N ASP A 9 -16.41 1.95 -2.29
CA ASP A 9 -16.03 1.30 -3.54
C ASP A 9 -14.51 1.05 -3.59
N PHE A 10 -13.70 1.98 -3.07
CA PHE A 10 -12.26 1.76 -2.90
C PHE A 10 -11.96 0.60 -1.94
N MET A 11 -12.67 0.52 -0.81
CA MET A 11 -12.54 -0.58 0.14
C MET A 11 -12.99 -1.93 -0.43
N ALA A 12 -13.95 -1.94 -1.37
CA ALA A 12 -14.42 -3.15 -2.02
C ALA A 12 -13.34 -3.83 -2.90
N VAL A 13 -12.30 -3.09 -3.30
CA VAL A 13 -11.15 -3.65 -4.05
C VAL A 13 -10.16 -4.35 -3.11
N PHE A 14 -10.13 -4.01 -1.82
CA PHE A 14 -9.12 -4.53 -0.89
C PHE A 14 -9.08 -6.07 -0.77
N PRO A 15 -10.23 -6.80 -0.73
CA PRO A 15 -10.21 -8.26 -0.72
C PRO A 15 -9.52 -8.85 -1.95
N ASP A 16 -9.66 -8.23 -3.12
CA ASP A 16 -8.97 -8.66 -4.34
C ASP A 16 -7.46 -8.46 -4.23
N ILE A 17 -7.02 -7.33 -3.64
CA ILE A 17 -5.61 -7.07 -3.37
C ILE A 17 -5.01 -8.15 -2.46
N VAL A 18 -5.71 -8.50 -1.37
CA VAL A 18 -5.27 -9.55 -0.45
C VAL A 18 -5.20 -10.88 -1.17
N ARG A 19 -6.25 -11.26 -1.90
CA ARG A 19 -6.30 -12.51 -2.66
C ARG A 19 -5.10 -12.61 -3.62
N ASP A 20 -4.91 -11.60 -4.45
CA ASP A 20 -3.87 -11.60 -5.48
C ASP A 20 -2.44 -11.73 -4.93
N LEU A 21 -2.20 -11.25 -3.71
CA LEU A 21 -0.91 -11.33 -3.03
C LEU A 21 -0.72 -12.63 -2.21
N THR A 22 -1.77 -13.43 -2.07
CA THR A 22 -1.81 -14.62 -1.20
C THR A 22 -2.17 -15.90 -1.96
N GLU A 23 -2.15 -15.89 -3.30
CA GLU A 23 -2.48 -17.07 -4.11
C GLU A 23 -1.25 -17.87 -4.57
N THR A 24 -0.05 -17.26 -4.55
CA THR A 24 1.13 -17.84 -5.21
C THR A 24 2.19 -18.39 -4.28
N ASN A 25 2.03 -18.24 -2.96
CA ASN A 25 3.00 -18.70 -1.97
C ASN A 25 2.50 -19.95 -1.21
N THR A 26 3.29 -20.40 -0.24
CA THR A 26 2.90 -21.49 0.66
C THR A 26 1.70 -21.06 1.53
N PRO A 27 0.84 -22.01 1.98
CA PRO A 27 -0.31 -21.69 2.83
C PRO A 27 0.04 -20.86 4.07
N GLU A 28 1.20 -21.12 4.67
CA GLU A 28 1.71 -20.38 5.83
C GLU A 28 2.02 -18.91 5.50
N ILE A 29 2.72 -18.67 4.39
CA ILE A 29 3.04 -17.31 3.93
C ILE A 29 1.77 -16.56 3.52
N ASN A 30 0.83 -17.25 2.87
CA ASN A 30 -0.45 -16.65 2.46
C ASN A 30 -1.25 -16.17 3.68
N LEU A 31 -1.33 -16.99 4.73
CA LEU A 31 -2.01 -16.62 5.98
C LEU A 31 -1.30 -15.45 6.68
N LEU A 32 0.04 -15.50 6.76
CA LEU A 32 0.84 -14.44 7.35
C LEU A 32 0.65 -13.12 6.59
N PHE A 33 0.77 -13.13 5.27
CA PHE A 33 0.68 -11.91 4.46
C PHE A 33 -0.72 -11.31 4.50
N SER A 34 -1.76 -12.14 4.47
CA SER A 34 -3.14 -11.69 4.71
C SER A 34 -3.27 -10.96 6.05
N LYS A 35 -2.71 -11.53 7.14
CA LYS A 35 -2.71 -10.88 8.47
C LYS A 35 -1.96 -9.53 8.45
N ILE A 36 -0.79 -9.46 7.81
CA ILE A 36 0.00 -8.22 7.69
C ILE A 36 -0.80 -7.14 6.96
N LEU A 37 -1.41 -7.46 5.81
CA LEU A 37 -2.20 -6.51 5.01
C LEU A 37 -3.44 -6.05 5.78
N GLN A 38 -4.17 -6.98 6.41
CA GLN A 38 -5.35 -6.65 7.20
C GLN A 38 -5.00 -5.77 8.40
N TYR A 39 -3.87 -6.00 9.05
CA TYR A 39 -3.47 -5.19 10.20
C TYR A 39 -2.95 -3.81 9.78
N ASN A 40 -2.02 -3.75 8.82
CA ASN A 40 -1.27 -2.52 8.54
C ASN A 40 -1.85 -1.68 7.40
N VAL A 41 -2.51 -2.31 6.42
CA VAL A 41 -2.95 -1.63 5.18
C VAL A 41 -4.43 -1.26 5.22
N SER A 42 -5.32 -2.10 5.76
CA SER A 42 -6.79 -1.91 5.66
C SER A 42 -7.33 -0.65 6.38
N GLY A 43 -6.72 -0.26 7.50
CA GLY A 43 -7.20 0.82 8.37
C GLY A 43 -6.82 2.24 7.91
N GLY A 44 -7.14 3.25 8.72
CA GLY A 44 -6.81 4.66 8.41
C GLY A 44 -7.80 5.34 7.46
N LYS A 45 -7.43 6.54 6.98
CA LYS A 45 -8.35 7.41 6.23
C LYS A 45 -8.38 7.14 4.72
N LYS A 46 -7.39 6.42 4.18
CA LYS A 46 -7.25 6.10 2.75
C LYS A 46 -7.09 7.32 1.83
N ILE A 47 -6.69 8.45 2.38
CA ILE A 47 -6.66 9.73 1.65
C ILE A 47 -5.70 9.65 0.47
N ARG A 48 -4.53 9.03 0.61
CA ARG A 48 -3.52 9.00 -0.46
C ARG A 48 -4.01 8.17 -1.64
N GLY A 49 -4.54 6.97 -1.37
CA GLY A 49 -5.13 6.11 -2.39
C GLY A 49 -6.35 6.75 -3.06
N LEU A 50 -7.26 7.33 -2.28
CA LEU A 50 -8.45 8.01 -2.79
C LEU A 50 -8.12 9.25 -3.62
N THR A 51 -7.07 9.99 -3.25
CA THR A 51 -6.59 11.14 -4.04
C THR A 51 -6.13 10.68 -5.43
N ALA A 52 -5.41 9.56 -5.55
CA ALA A 52 -5.00 9.05 -6.85
C ALA A 52 -6.20 8.69 -7.75
N VAL A 53 -7.21 8.02 -7.19
CA VAL A 53 -8.45 7.70 -7.91
C VAL A 53 -9.19 8.98 -8.34
N PHE A 54 -9.28 9.96 -7.45
CA PHE A 54 -9.92 11.23 -7.76
C PHE A 54 -9.17 12.01 -8.85
N SER A 55 -7.84 12.06 -8.76
CA SER A 55 -7.00 12.68 -9.79
C SER A 55 -7.16 12.00 -11.14
N TYR A 56 -7.25 10.67 -11.18
CA TYR A 56 -7.53 9.93 -12.41
C TYR A 56 -8.87 10.35 -13.01
N ARG A 57 -9.96 10.33 -12.22
CA ARG A 57 -11.29 10.72 -12.69
C ARG A 57 -11.37 12.17 -13.17
N LEU A 58 -10.57 13.06 -12.60
CA LEU A 58 -10.55 14.47 -12.96
C LEU A 58 -9.75 14.76 -14.24
N LEU A 59 -8.67 14.02 -14.46
CA LEU A 59 -7.69 14.30 -15.52
C LEU A 59 -7.86 13.40 -16.76
N ALA A 60 -8.44 12.20 -16.59
CA ALA A 60 -8.63 11.27 -17.69
C ALA A 60 -9.70 11.78 -18.67
N PRO A 61 -9.51 11.57 -19.98
CA PRO A 61 -10.56 11.81 -20.98
C PRO A 61 -11.83 11.00 -20.67
N PRO A 62 -13.04 11.50 -20.98
CA PRO A 62 -14.29 10.79 -20.71
C PRO A 62 -14.34 9.34 -21.23
N GLU A 63 -13.74 9.09 -22.39
CA GLU A 63 -13.64 7.77 -23.03
C GLU A 63 -12.77 6.77 -22.24
N GLU A 64 -11.82 7.26 -21.43
CA GLU A 64 -10.96 6.45 -20.58
C GLU A 64 -11.56 6.20 -19.18
N LEU A 65 -12.72 6.79 -18.86
CA LEU A 65 -13.45 6.57 -17.60
C LEU A 65 -14.29 5.27 -17.63
N THR A 66 -13.70 4.19 -18.14
CA THR A 66 -14.29 2.85 -18.14
C THR A 66 -14.25 2.23 -16.75
N GLU A 67 -15.13 1.27 -16.47
CA GLU A 67 -15.13 0.53 -15.19
C GLU A 67 -13.77 -0.14 -14.94
N GLU A 68 -13.15 -0.69 -15.98
CA GLU A 68 -11.84 -1.34 -15.91
C GLU A 68 -10.75 -0.34 -15.49
N ASN A 69 -10.68 0.82 -16.15
CA ASN A 69 -9.66 1.82 -15.82
C ASN A 69 -9.90 2.48 -14.45
N ILE A 70 -11.16 2.68 -14.05
CA ILE A 70 -11.49 3.14 -12.70
C ILE A 70 -11.01 2.12 -11.68
N ARG A 71 -11.29 0.83 -11.89
CA ARG A 71 -10.80 -0.24 -11.01
C ARG A 71 -9.27 -0.29 -10.98
N LEU A 72 -8.61 -0.12 -12.11
CA LEU A 72 -7.15 -0.04 -12.19
C LEU A 72 -6.59 1.14 -11.37
N SER A 73 -7.23 2.31 -11.44
CA SER A 73 -6.86 3.46 -10.61
C SER A 73 -7.02 3.19 -9.11
N GLN A 74 -8.03 2.40 -8.72
CA GLN A 74 -8.23 1.97 -7.32
C GLN A 74 -7.12 1.01 -6.87
N ILE A 75 -6.70 0.07 -7.73
CA ILE A 75 -5.57 -0.84 -7.46
C ILE A 75 -4.27 -0.05 -7.28
N LEU A 76 -4.00 0.93 -8.15
CA LEU A 76 -2.84 1.83 -7.99
C LEU A 76 -2.94 2.67 -6.72
N GLY A 77 -4.15 3.11 -6.36
CA GLY A 77 -4.40 3.76 -5.07
C GLY A 77 -4.08 2.86 -3.88
N TRP A 78 -4.36 1.55 -3.96
CA TRP A 78 -3.96 0.58 -2.94
C TRP A 78 -2.45 0.38 -2.88
N CYS A 79 -1.76 0.37 -4.02
CA CYS A 79 -0.29 0.34 -4.07
C CYS A 79 0.31 1.55 -3.30
N ILE A 80 -0.29 2.73 -3.39
CA ILE A 80 0.12 3.92 -2.62
C ILE A 80 -0.13 3.74 -1.12
N GLU A 81 -1.28 3.17 -0.74
CA GLU A 81 -1.59 2.90 0.68
C GLU A 81 -0.68 1.79 1.26
N MET A 82 -0.26 0.82 0.45
CA MET A 82 0.74 -0.18 0.80
C MET A 82 2.12 0.45 1.00
N LEU A 83 2.55 1.35 0.10
CA LEU A 83 3.80 2.09 0.27
C LEU A 83 3.81 2.87 1.58
N GLN A 84 2.71 3.56 1.89
CA GLN A 84 2.56 4.25 3.16
C GLN A 84 2.63 3.28 4.36
N ALA A 85 1.98 2.12 4.27
CA ALA A 85 1.99 1.13 5.34
C ALA A 85 3.40 0.57 5.59
N PHE A 86 4.15 0.26 4.53
CA PHE A 86 5.55 -0.13 4.62
C PHE A 86 6.38 0.90 5.40
N VAL A 87 6.31 2.18 4.99
CA VAL A 87 7.07 3.25 5.66
C VAL A 87 6.66 3.39 7.12
N ILE A 88 5.36 3.34 7.44
CA ILE A 88 4.88 3.43 8.83
C ILE A 88 5.36 2.25 9.68
N MET A 89 5.43 1.06 9.11
CA MET A 89 5.92 -0.12 9.86
C MET A 89 7.40 0.03 10.23
N CYS A 90 8.22 0.62 9.35
CA CYS A 90 9.62 0.95 9.65
C CYS A 90 9.72 2.08 10.68
N ASP A 91 9.01 3.18 10.45
CA ASP A 91 8.91 4.36 11.33
C ASP A 91 8.52 3.98 12.77
N ASP A 92 7.50 3.13 12.93
CA ASP A 92 7.06 2.66 14.25
C ASP A 92 8.18 1.94 15.01
N ILE A 93 9.09 1.24 14.33
CA ILE A 93 10.24 0.54 14.92
C ILE A 93 11.35 1.53 15.24
N GLU A 94 11.71 2.37 14.29
CA GLU A 94 12.77 3.39 14.41
C GLU A 94 12.48 4.33 15.60
N ASP A 95 11.24 4.77 15.75
CA ASP A 95 10.79 5.67 16.81
C ASP A 95 10.46 4.98 18.14
N ASN A 96 10.56 3.65 18.20
CA ASN A 96 10.07 2.85 19.32
C ASN A 96 8.60 3.17 19.68
N SER A 97 7.75 3.43 18.69
CA SER A 97 6.34 3.79 18.87
C SER A 97 5.53 2.68 19.54
N GLU A 98 4.65 3.03 20.47
CA GLU A 98 3.79 2.07 21.18
C GLU A 98 2.51 1.73 20.42
N THR A 99 1.86 2.74 19.81
CA THR A 99 0.55 2.56 19.17
C THR A 99 0.44 3.28 17.83
N ARG A 100 -0.30 2.65 16.91
CA ARG A 100 -0.66 3.21 15.61
C ARG A 100 -2.12 2.93 15.29
N ARG A 101 -2.86 3.98 14.92
CA ARG A 101 -4.30 3.91 14.58
C ARG A 101 -5.15 3.26 15.69
N GLY A 102 -4.83 3.55 16.95
CA GLY A 102 -5.57 3.06 18.12
C GLY A 102 -5.31 1.61 18.50
N ARG A 103 -4.27 0.97 17.96
CA ARG A 103 -3.82 -0.39 18.30
C ARG A 103 -2.31 -0.41 18.53
N PRO A 104 -1.75 -1.44 19.19
CA PRO A 104 -0.31 -1.61 19.27
C PRO A 104 0.35 -1.59 17.88
N CYS A 105 1.53 -0.98 17.78
CA CYS A 105 2.33 -1.06 16.55
C CYS A 105 2.64 -2.52 16.21
N TRP A 106 2.79 -2.84 14.91
CA TRP A 106 2.91 -4.24 14.47
C TRP A 106 4.06 -4.99 15.16
N TYR A 107 5.21 -4.34 15.31
CA TYR A 107 6.38 -4.92 15.97
C TYR A 107 6.22 -5.12 17.49
N LYS A 108 5.24 -4.45 18.13
CA LYS A 108 4.92 -4.62 19.55
C LYS A 108 4.05 -5.85 19.83
N LEU A 109 3.49 -6.50 18.80
CA LEU A 109 2.75 -7.73 18.99
C LEU A 109 3.70 -8.85 19.44
N PRO A 110 3.36 -9.61 20.51
CA PRO A 110 4.26 -10.63 21.08
C PRO A 110 4.76 -11.67 20.07
N GLU A 111 3.93 -12.03 19.09
CA GLU A 111 4.25 -13.02 18.05
C GLU A 111 4.97 -12.44 16.82
N VAL A 112 5.30 -11.15 16.81
CA VAL A 112 5.90 -10.45 15.68
C VAL A 112 7.32 -9.99 16.00
N GLY A 113 7.48 -9.09 16.97
CA GLY A 113 8.79 -8.50 17.28
C GLY A 113 9.48 -7.91 16.05
N LEU A 114 10.80 -8.09 15.94
CA LEU A 114 11.60 -7.56 14.83
C LEU A 114 11.38 -8.26 13.49
N ARG A 115 10.60 -9.37 13.42
CA ARG A 115 10.13 -9.90 12.13
C ARG A 115 9.31 -8.85 11.35
N ALA A 116 8.76 -7.87 12.06
CA ALA A 116 8.09 -6.71 11.46
C ALA A 116 8.91 -6.04 10.34
N ILE A 117 10.24 -6.08 10.38
CA ILE A 117 11.11 -5.56 9.32
C ILE A 117 10.91 -6.35 8.02
N SER A 118 10.97 -7.68 8.08
CA SER A 118 10.70 -8.56 6.93
C SER A 118 9.24 -8.45 6.47
N ASP A 119 8.30 -8.32 7.41
CA ASP A 119 6.88 -8.14 7.11
C ASP A 119 6.63 -6.82 6.36
N ALA A 120 7.37 -5.74 6.70
CA ALA A 120 7.30 -4.46 6.01
C ALA A 120 7.84 -4.56 4.57
N LEU A 121 8.99 -5.21 4.39
CA LEU A 121 9.57 -5.47 3.06
C LEU A 121 8.63 -6.32 2.21
N LEU A 122 7.90 -7.27 2.80
CA LEU A 122 6.90 -8.08 2.10
C LEU A 122 5.75 -7.20 1.56
N VAL A 123 5.30 -6.20 2.33
CA VAL A 123 4.30 -5.22 1.87
C VAL A 123 4.84 -4.40 0.69
N GLU A 124 6.09 -3.92 0.78
CA GLU A 124 6.73 -3.20 -0.34
C GLU A 124 6.81 -4.07 -1.59
N CYS A 125 7.31 -5.30 -1.47
CA CYS A 125 7.41 -6.26 -2.58
C CYS A 125 6.04 -6.55 -3.21
N GLY A 126 4.98 -6.60 -2.38
CA GLY A 126 3.61 -6.78 -2.84
C GLY A 126 3.16 -5.70 -3.83
N ILE A 127 3.65 -4.47 -3.71
CA ILE A 127 3.35 -3.39 -4.65
C ILE A 127 3.78 -3.78 -6.06
N TYR A 128 5.03 -4.23 -6.23
CA TYR A 128 5.56 -4.58 -7.55
C TYR A 128 4.91 -5.83 -8.14
N ASN A 129 4.43 -6.75 -7.31
CA ASN A 129 3.60 -7.88 -7.75
C ASN A 129 2.26 -7.41 -8.34
N LEU A 130 1.59 -6.44 -7.68
CA LEU A 130 0.34 -5.86 -8.20
C LEU A 130 0.59 -5.05 -9.48
N LEU A 131 1.65 -4.24 -9.51
CA LEU A 131 2.01 -3.49 -10.73
C LEU A 131 2.25 -4.46 -11.89
N LYS A 132 3.05 -5.50 -11.68
CA LYS A 132 3.29 -6.51 -12.71
C LYS A 132 1.99 -7.21 -13.14
N LYS A 133 1.08 -7.52 -12.21
CA LYS A 133 -0.18 -8.21 -12.53
C LYS A 133 -1.13 -7.33 -13.35
N TYR A 134 -1.23 -6.05 -13.03
CA TYR A 134 -2.33 -5.19 -13.51
C TYR A 134 -1.93 -4.14 -14.54
N VAL A 135 -0.64 -3.78 -14.64
CA VAL A 135 -0.19 -2.73 -15.55
C VAL A 135 0.97 -3.15 -16.45
N SER A 136 1.43 -4.41 -16.43
CA SER A 136 2.61 -4.84 -17.22
C SER A 136 2.40 -4.79 -18.73
N ASP A 137 1.17 -4.91 -19.19
CA ASP A 137 0.74 -4.77 -20.58
C ASP A 137 0.52 -3.31 -20.99
N ARG A 138 0.51 -2.38 -20.02
CA ARG A 138 0.25 -0.96 -20.27
C ARG A 138 1.55 -0.23 -20.63
N PRO A 139 1.51 0.74 -21.57
CA PRO A 139 2.69 1.53 -21.95
C PRO A 139 3.34 2.31 -20.80
N CYS A 140 2.60 2.56 -19.72
CA CYS A 140 3.05 3.30 -18.55
C CYS A 140 3.71 2.42 -17.46
N TYR A 141 3.87 1.11 -17.68
CA TYR A 141 4.37 0.18 -16.67
C TYR A 141 5.69 0.60 -16.04
N VAL A 142 6.70 0.88 -16.88
CA VAL A 142 8.05 1.22 -16.43
C VAL A 142 8.03 2.55 -15.68
N GLN A 143 7.29 3.54 -16.18
CA GLN A 143 7.15 4.84 -15.54
C GLN A 143 6.49 4.72 -14.16
N LEU A 144 5.50 3.83 -14.00
CA LEU A 144 4.89 3.57 -12.70
C LEU A 144 5.88 2.91 -11.74
N VAL A 145 6.61 1.89 -12.18
CA VAL A 145 7.65 1.24 -11.34
C VAL A 145 8.71 2.24 -10.90
N GLU A 146 9.22 3.05 -11.82
CA GLU A 146 10.19 4.12 -11.53
C GLU A 146 9.62 5.16 -10.57
N LEU A 147 8.35 5.54 -10.72
CA LEU A 147 7.68 6.48 -9.82
C LEU A 147 7.61 5.94 -8.39
N PHE A 148 7.21 4.68 -8.22
CA PHE A 148 7.17 4.05 -6.89
C PHE A 148 8.57 3.97 -6.27
N HIS A 149 9.60 3.52 -7.02
CA HIS A 149 10.98 3.51 -6.53
C HIS A 149 11.48 4.92 -6.16
N ASN A 150 11.20 5.93 -6.98
CA ASN A 150 11.62 7.30 -6.71
C ASN A 150 10.95 7.88 -5.45
N ALA A 151 9.65 7.60 -5.29
CA ALA A 151 8.91 7.99 -4.09
C ALA A 151 9.49 7.32 -2.84
N THR A 152 9.71 6.00 -2.89
CA THR A 152 10.37 5.25 -1.80
C THR A 152 11.73 5.84 -1.46
N PHE A 153 12.59 6.05 -2.46
CA PHE A 153 13.94 6.60 -2.26
C PHE A 153 13.90 7.97 -1.56
N LYS A 154 13.06 8.89 -2.05
CA LYS A 154 12.91 10.22 -1.43
C LYS A 154 12.42 10.13 0.02
N THR A 155 11.45 9.25 0.29
CA THR A 155 10.92 9.05 1.64
C THR A 155 11.97 8.48 2.58
N VAL A 156 12.72 7.46 2.15
CA VAL A 156 13.78 6.84 2.96
C VAL A 156 14.94 7.82 3.21
N CYS A 157 15.31 8.64 2.22
CA CYS A 157 16.26 9.74 2.46
C CYS A 157 15.74 10.72 3.52
N GLY A 158 14.46 11.07 3.45
CA GLY A 158 13.82 11.91 4.46
C GLY A 158 13.88 11.29 5.85
N GLN A 159 13.53 10.01 5.99
CA GLN A 159 13.61 9.29 7.27
C GLN A 159 15.04 9.19 7.79
N SER A 160 16.02 8.94 6.90
CA SER A 160 17.43 8.91 7.29
C SER A 160 17.91 10.25 7.84
N LEU A 161 17.38 11.37 7.35
CA LEU A 161 17.68 12.70 7.90
C LEU A 161 16.99 12.88 9.26
N ASP A 162 15.73 12.50 9.37
CA ASP A 162 14.93 12.61 10.60
C ASP A 162 15.57 11.83 11.76
N CYS A 163 15.89 10.55 11.55
CA CYS A 163 16.54 9.69 12.56
C CYS A 163 17.92 10.19 13.00
N ASN A 164 18.66 10.91 12.14
CA ASN A 164 19.96 11.50 12.49
C ASN A 164 19.82 12.80 13.31
N THR A 165 18.63 13.41 13.31
CA THR A 165 18.34 14.63 14.07
C THR A 165 17.57 14.38 15.37
N ALA A 166 17.09 13.16 15.58
CA ALA A 166 16.35 12.71 16.76
C ALA A 166 17.25 12.45 17.97
#